data_AF-A0A7X1G9C3-F1
#
_entry.id   AF-A0A7X1G9C3-F1
#
_cell.length_a   1.000
_cell.length_b   1.000
_cell.length_c   1.000
_cell.angle_alpha   90.00
_cell.angle_beta   90.00
_cell.angle_gamma   90.00
#
_symmetry.space_group_name_H-M   'P 1'
#
loop_
_entity.id
_entity.type
_entity.pdbx_description
1 polymer ?
#
loop_
_entity_poly.entity_id
_entity_poly.type
_entity_poly.pdbx_seq_one_letter_code
_entity_poly.pdbx_strand_id
1 'polypeptide(L)'
;MTSTRLKMSQEGLLWKTALSHLGATELHQVVVGLWVEAGPSPRATVEYLEILHIGNDVLNILRIAQVAVGAVVPYRPVEPDRIAIYSAHAEHLADKLLEAMPVGKLPPSLKGARLEVDLGM
;
A
#
# COMPACT_ATOMS: atom_id res chain seq x y z
N MET A 1 2.45 -6.80 17.99
CA MET A 1 3.66 -7.40 17.39
C MET A 1 3.52 -7.18 15.89
N THR A 2 4.59 -6.69 15.24
CA THR A 2 4.56 -6.29 13.83
C THR A 2 4.51 -7.52 12.95
N SER A 3 3.47 -7.61 12.12
CA SER A 3 3.39 -8.57 11.03
C SER A 3 4.70 -8.56 10.24
N THR A 4 5.12 -9.72 9.74
CA THR A 4 6.35 -9.80 8.94
C THR A 4 6.12 -9.00 7.66
N ARG A 5 6.79 -7.85 7.53
CA ARG A 5 6.68 -6.94 6.38
C ARG A 5 6.66 -7.73 5.07
N LEU A 6 5.62 -7.52 4.27
CA LEU A 6 5.45 -8.18 2.98
C LEU A 6 6.70 -7.99 2.10
N LYS A 7 7.11 -9.06 1.42
CA LYS A 7 8.16 -8.93 0.40
C LYS A 7 7.65 -8.04 -0.73
N MET A 8 8.54 -7.29 -1.37
CA MET A 8 8.19 -6.36 -2.46
C MET A 8 7.36 -7.00 -3.58
N SER A 9 7.64 -8.26 -3.93
CA SER A 9 6.86 -9.02 -4.91
C SER A 9 5.45 -9.38 -4.44
N GLN A 10 5.27 -9.65 -3.14
CA GLN A 10 3.97 -9.90 -2.52
C GLN A 10 3.17 -8.61 -2.42
N GLU A 11 3.81 -7.50 -2.05
CA GLU A 11 3.17 -6.19 -2.00
C GLU A 11 2.68 -5.75 -3.39
N GLY A 12 3.52 -5.88 -4.43
CA GLY A 12 3.09 -5.61 -5.81
C GLY A 12 1.93 -6.50 -6.28
N LEU A 13 1.91 -7.76 -5.87
CA LEU A 13 0.80 -8.67 -6.16
C LEU A 13 -0.47 -8.29 -5.40
N LEU A 14 -0.35 -7.84 -4.15
CA LEU A 14 -1.47 -7.38 -3.34
C LEU A 14 -2.15 -6.18 -4.01
N TRP A 15 -1.36 -5.16 -4.39
CA TRP A 15 -1.86 -3.97 -5.07
C TRP A 15 -2.61 -4.29 -6.36
N LYS A 16 -2.07 -5.18 -7.20
CA LYS A 16 -2.72 -5.62 -8.44
C LYS A 16 -3.99 -6.41 -8.17
N THR A 17 -3.99 -7.25 -7.14
CA THR A 17 -5.18 -8.03 -6.75
C THR A 17 -6.29 -7.12 -6.22
N ALA A 18 -5.93 -6.13 -5.39
CA ALA A 18 -6.87 -5.15 -4.86
C ALA A 18 -7.46 -4.30 -5.98
N LEU A 19 -6.64 -3.81 -6.92
CA LEU A 19 -7.11 -3.08 -8.09
C LEU A 19 -8.09 -3.90 -8.93
N SER A 20 -7.78 -5.18 -9.18
CA SER A 20 -8.64 -6.07 -9.95
C SER A 20 -9.98 -6.34 -9.25
N HIS A 21 -9.98 -6.41 -7.91
CA HIS A 21 -11.18 -6.71 -7.13
C HIS A 21 -12.08 -5.49 -6.90
N LEU A 22 -11.49 -4.38 -6.44
CA LEU A 22 -12.19 -3.16 -6.03
C LEU A 22 -12.41 -2.21 -7.23
N GLY A 23 -11.55 -2.30 -8.24
CA GLY A 23 -11.47 -1.26 -9.27
C GLY A 23 -10.77 0.00 -8.76
N ALA A 24 -10.47 0.92 -9.68
CA ALA A 24 -9.63 2.08 -9.39
C ALA A 24 -10.27 3.06 -8.38
N THR A 25 -11.56 3.32 -8.51
CA THR A 25 -12.28 4.30 -7.68
C THR A 25 -12.39 3.84 -6.23
N GLU A 26 -12.81 2.60 -6.00
CA GLU A 26 -12.95 2.05 -4.64
C GLU A 26 -11.57 1.84 -4.01
N LEU A 27 -10.57 1.36 -4.76
CA LEU A 27 -9.21 1.25 -4.26
C LEU A 27 -8.67 2.62 -3.81
N HIS A 28 -8.91 3.69 -4.57
CA HIS A 28 -8.52 5.03 -4.17
C HIS A 28 -9.18 5.47 -2.86
N GLN A 29 -10.49 5.23 -2.69
CA GLN A 29 -11.20 5.57 -1.46
C GLN A 29 -10.66 4.80 -0.25
N VAL A 30 -10.41 3.49 -0.41
CA VAL A 30 -9.81 2.65 0.63
C VAL A 30 -8.42 3.17 1.01
N VAL A 31 -7.55 3.41 0.03
CA VAL A 31 -6.19 3.92 0.26
C VAL A 31 -6.21 5.25 1.00
N VAL A 32 -7.07 6.20 0.61
CA VAL A 32 -7.21 7.48 1.31
C VAL A 32 -7.63 7.27 2.76
N GLY A 33 -8.61 6.40 3.02
CA GLY A 33 -9.06 6.09 4.38
C GLY A 33 -7.94 5.51 5.25
N LEU A 34 -7.23 4.51 4.73
CA LEU A 34 -6.10 3.88 5.41
C LEU A 34 -4.96 4.86 5.69
N TRP A 35 -4.67 5.75 4.74
CA TRP A 35 -3.60 6.75 4.92
C TRP A 35 -3.95 7.79 5.97
N VAL A 36 -5.21 8.23 6.04
CA VAL A 36 -5.70 9.13 7.09
C VAL A 36 -5.60 8.44 8.45
N GLU A 37 -5.97 7.17 8.55
CA GLU A 37 -5.85 6.38 9.78
C GLU A 37 -4.40 6.23 10.25
N ALA A 38 -3.46 6.05 9.32
CA ALA A 38 -2.03 5.96 9.63
C ALA A 38 -1.49 7.22 10.34
N GLY A 39 -2.10 8.38 10.10
CA GLY A 39 -1.67 9.67 10.66
C GLY A 39 -0.28 10.10 10.19
N PRO A 40 0.30 11.15 10.78
CA PRO A 40 1.65 11.60 10.45
C PRO A 40 2.70 10.56 10.85
N SER A 41 3.64 10.24 9.95
CA SER A 41 4.73 9.32 10.25
C SER A 41 5.74 9.97 11.21
N PRO A 42 6.04 9.37 12.38
CA PRO A 42 7.11 9.83 13.25
C PRO A 42 8.50 9.46 12.72
N ARG A 43 8.57 8.53 11.75
CA ARG A 43 9.82 8.05 11.13
C ARG A 43 10.04 8.73 9.79
N ALA A 44 11.20 9.38 9.65
CA ALA A 44 11.60 10.07 8.43
C ALA A 44 12.18 9.14 7.35
N THR A 45 12.16 7.82 7.55
CA THR A 45 12.62 6.86 6.54
C THR A 45 11.67 6.89 5.35
N VAL A 46 12.24 7.16 4.18
CA VAL A 46 11.53 7.25 2.90
C VAL A 46 11.95 6.05 2.05
N GLU A 47 10.97 5.47 1.37
CA GLU A 47 11.17 4.44 0.37
C GLU A 47 10.43 4.80 -0.92
N TYR A 48 10.67 4.00 -1.96
CA TYR A 48 10.10 4.21 -3.28
C TYR A 48 9.28 2.99 -3.69
N LEU A 49 8.03 3.24 -4.05
CA LEU A 49 7.22 2.25 -4.77
C LEU A 49 7.32 2.54 -6.26
N GLU A 50 7.74 1.52 -7.02
CA GLU A 50 8.05 1.64 -8.44
C GLU A 50 6.96 1.03 -9.31
N ILE A 51 6.72 1.66 -10.46
CA ILE A 51 5.75 1.27 -11.48
C ILE A 51 5.92 -0.18 -11.92
N LEU A 52 7.16 -0.69 -11.99
CA LEU A 52 7.45 -2.07 -12.38
C LEU A 52 6.82 -3.09 -11.41
N HIS A 53 6.72 -2.73 -10.13
CA HIS A 53 6.24 -3.60 -9.08
C HIS A 53 4.72 -3.50 -8.92
N ILE A 54 4.20 -2.28 -8.82
CA ILE A 54 2.79 -2.04 -8.48
C ILE A 54 1.90 -1.74 -9.70
N GLY A 55 2.48 -1.39 -10.85
CA GLY A 55 1.77 -0.99 -12.05
C GLY A 55 1.40 0.50 -12.08
N ASN A 56 1.16 1.02 -13.29
CA ASN A 56 0.89 2.44 -13.52
C ASN A 56 -0.39 2.93 -12.81
N ASP A 57 -1.45 2.14 -12.86
CA ASP A 57 -2.75 2.55 -12.31
C ASP A 57 -2.69 2.68 -10.79
N VAL A 58 -2.06 1.71 -10.12
CA VAL A 58 -1.84 1.76 -8.67
C VAL A 58 -0.95 2.94 -8.31
N LEU A 59 0.15 3.14 -9.04
CA LEU A 59 1.05 4.27 -8.80
C LEU A 59 0.33 5.62 -8.89
N ASN A 60 -0.56 5.78 -9.88
CA ASN A 60 -1.36 6.99 -10.02
C ASN A 60 -2.39 7.14 -8.90
N ILE A 61 -3.04 6.06 -8.48
CA ILE A 61 -3.95 6.06 -7.32
C ILE A 61 -3.21 6.52 -6.06
N LEU A 62 -2.02 5.97 -5.80
CA LEU A 62 -1.21 6.32 -4.63
C LEU A 62 -0.77 7.79 -4.66
N ARG A 63 -0.39 8.33 -5.83
CA ARG A 63 -0.06 9.75 -5.98
C ARG A 63 -1.23 10.66 -5.66
N ILE A 64 -2.40 10.36 -6.23
CA ILE A 64 -3.60 11.16 -6.00
C ILE A 64 -3.99 11.11 -4.52
N ALA A 65 -3.96 9.91 -3.91
CA ALA A 65 -4.25 9.73 -2.49
C ALA A 65 -3.25 10.49 -1.61
N GLN A 66 -1.94 10.40 -1.88
CA GLN A 66 -0.89 11.08 -1.13
C GLN A 66 -1.09 12.60 -1.13
N VAL A 67 -1.44 13.18 -2.28
CA VAL A 67 -1.76 14.61 -2.39
C VAL A 67 -3.03 14.94 -1.61
N ALA A 68 -4.07 14.13 -1.74
CA ALA A 68 -5.35 14.35 -1.06
C ALA A 68 -5.22 14.37 0.47
N VAL A 69 -4.33 13.55 1.04
CA VAL A 69 -4.09 13.49 2.49
C VAL A 69 -2.94 14.39 2.96
N GLY A 70 -2.31 15.15 2.06
CA GLY A 70 -1.19 16.04 2.39
C GLY A 70 0.09 15.31 2.84
N ALA A 71 0.27 14.05 2.45
CA ALA A 71 1.40 13.21 2.85
C ALA A 71 2.56 13.21 1.83
N VAL A 72 2.65 14.24 0.98
CA VAL A 72 3.72 14.39 0.00
C VAL A 72 5.05 14.54 0.74
N VAL A 73 6.02 13.69 0.39
CA VAL A 73 7.35 13.70 1.02
C VAL A 73 8.13 14.95 0.54
N PRO A 74 8.51 15.87 1.46
CA PRO A 74 9.23 17.08 1.07
C PRO A 74 10.61 16.79 0.48
N TYR A 75 11.08 17.69 -0.41
CA TYR A 75 12.42 17.63 -1.02
C TYR A 75 12.72 16.32 -1.78
N ARG A 76 11.68 15.66 -2.27
CA ARG A 76 11.79 14.51 -3.17
C ARG A 76 11.24 14.88 -4.53
N PRO A 77 12.01 14.65 -5.61
CA PRO A 77 11.52 14.91 -6.95
C PRO A 77 10.34 14.00 -7.26
N VAL A 78 9.34 14.54 -7.96
CA VAL A 78 8.26 13.73 -8.55
C VAL A 78 8.83 13.07 -9.79
N GLU A 79 9.03 11.76 -9.70
CA GLU A 79 9.52 10.95 -10.82
C GLU A 79 8.35 10.19 -11.44
N PRO A 80 8.28 10.03 -12.77
CA PRO A 80 7.10 9.45 -13.43
C PRO A 80 6.89 7.96 -13.12
N ASP A 81 7.96 7.23 -12.81
CA ASP A 81 8.00 5.78 -12.62
C ASP A 81 7.99 5.34 -11.15
N ARG A 82 8.05 6.27 -10.19
CA ARG A 82 8.00 5.94 -8.77
C ARG A 82 7.33 7.00 -7.90
N ILE A 83 6.99 6.62 -6.68
CA ILE A 83 6.45 7.52 -5.64
C ILE A 83 7.32 7.41 -4.40
N ALA A 84 7.73 8.55 -3.86
CA ALA A 84 8.37 8.61 -2.54
C ALA A 84 7.29 8.55 -1.46
N ILE A 85 7.44 7.63 -0.52
CA ILE A 85 6.49 7.40 0.58
C ILE A 85 7.28 7.13 1.86
N TYR A 86 6.75 7.54 3.01
CA TYR A 86 7.35 7.15 4.29
C TYR A 86 7.20 5.64 4.49
N SER A 87 8.26 4.95 4.89
CA SER A 87 8.23 3.49 5.06
C SER A 87 7.13 3.02 6.02
N ALA A 88 6.83 3.80 7.06
CA ALA A 88 5.74 3.51 7.97
C ALA A 88 4.35 3.60 7.30
N HIS A 89 4.16 4.52 6.36
CA HIS A 89 2.93 4.62 5.58
C HIS A 89 2.81 3.47 4.58
N ALA A 90 3.90 3.14 3.88
CA ALA A 90 3.88 2.02 2.94
C ALA A 90 3.55 0.68 3.64
N GLU A 91 4.21 0.40 4.77
CA GLU A 91 3.93 -0.76 5.62
C GLU A 91 2.48 -0.77 6.09
N HIS A 92 1.99 0.34 6.66
CA HIS A 92 0.61 0.44 7.13
C HIS A 92 -0.42 0.22 6.00
N LEU A 93 -0.21 0.84 4.84
CA LEU A 93 -1.10 0.68 3.68
C LEU A 93 -1.12 -0.76 3.20
N ALA A 94 0.04 -1.41 3.09
CA ALA A 94 0.13 -2.79 2.63
C ALA A 94 -0.56 -3.75 3.62
N ASP A 95 -0.31 -3.59 4.91
CA ASP A 95 -0.89 -4.44 5.95
C ASP A 95 -2.40 -4.26 6.04
N LYS A 96 -2.88 -3.00 6.08
CA LYS A 96 -4.32 -2.72 6.17
C LYS A 96 -5.07 -3.03 4.89
N LEU A 97 -4.44 -2.89 3.73
CA LEU A 97 -5.02 -3.37 2.48
C LEU A 97 -5.13 -4.89 2.46
N LEU A 98 -4.10 -5.59 2.93
CA LEU A 98 -4.16 -7.05 3.08
C LEU A 98 -5.32 -7.44 4.01
N GLU A 99 -5.49 -6.73 5.14
CA GLU A 99 -6.61 -6.93 6.05
C GLU A 99 -7.99 -6.70 5.41
N ALA A 100 -8.12 -5.64 4.63
CA ALA A 100 -9.38 -5.28 3.97
C ALA A 100 -9.78 -6.26 2.85
N MET A 101 -8.82 -6.96 2.26
CA MET A 101 -9.07 -7.86 1.14
C MET A 101 -9.75 -9.18 1.58
N PRO A 102 -10.82 -9.61 0.88
CA PRO A 102 -11.43 -10.91 1.15
C PRO A 102 -10.46 -12.06 0.89
N VAL A 103 -10.31 -12.99 1.85
CA VAL A 103 -9.40 -14.14 1.76
C VAL A 103 -9.61 -14.97 0.49
N GLY A 104 -10.86 -15.11 0.03
CA GLY A 104 -11.21 -15.82 -1.20
C GLY A 104 -10.70 -15.16 -2.49
N LYS A 105 -10.37 -13.87 -2.44
CA LYS A 105 -9.83 -13.10 -3.58
C LYS A 105 -8.31 -12.97 -3.54
N LEU A 106 -7.68 -13.28 -2.41
CA LEU A 106 -6.23 -13.28 -2.30
C LEU A 106 -5.60 -14.49 -3.00
N PRO A 107 -4.49 -14.31 -3.73
CA PRO A 107 -3.71 -15.41 -4.28
C PRO A 107 -3.09 -16.26 -3.15
N PRO A 108 -2.75 -17.53 -3.40
CA PRO A 108 -2.24 -18.44 -2.37
C PRO A 108 -1.03 -17.90 -1.60
N SER A 109 -0.13 -17.17 -2.26
CA SER A 109 1.05 -16.54 -1.66
C SER A 109 0.75 -15.41 -0.68
N LEU A 110 -0.44 -14.82 -0.73
CA LEU A 110 -0.91 -13.77 0.18
C LEU A 110 -1.86 -14.30 1.26
N LYS A 111 -2.46 -15.48 1.07
CA LYS A 111 -3.30 -16.12 2.10
C LYS A 111 -2.49 -16.45 3.35
N GLY A 112 -1.24 -16.88 3.21
CA GLY A 112 -0.33 -17.13 4.34
C GLY A 112 -0.11 -15.86 5.18
N ALA A 113 0.26 -14.76 4.53
CA ALA A 113 0.44 -13.47 5.21
C ALA A 113 -0.87 -12.97 5.87
N ARG A 114 -2.02 -13.17 5.21
CA ARG A 114 -3.32 -12.80 5.79
C ARG A 114 -3.64 -13.60 7.05
N LEU A 115 -3.32 -14.90 7.05
CA LEU A 115 -3.50 -15.77 8.21
C LEU A 115 -2.58 -15.36 9.38
N GLU A 116 -1.34 -14.97 9.10
CA GLU A 116 -0.43 -14.45 10.14
C GLU A 116 -1.02 -13.20 10.80
N VAL A 117 -1.53 -12.26 10.00
CA VAL A 117 -2.24 -11.07 10.51
C VAL A 117 -3.48 -11.43 11.32
N ASP A 118 -4.32 -12.35 10.84
CA ASP A 118 -5.52 -12.81 11.57
C ASP A 118 -5.18 -13.48 12.91
N LEU A 119 -4.00 -14.10 13.00
CA LEU A 119 -3.49 -14.75 14.21
C LEU A 119 -2.69 -13.79 15.11
N GLY A 120 -2.55 -12.51 14.72
CA GLY A 120 -1.81 -11.50 15.46
C GLY A 120 -0.29 -11.73 15.53
N MET A 121 0.25 -12.46 14.56
CA MET A 121 1.68 -12.81 14.45
C MET A 121 2.47 -11.82 13.61
#